data_AF-A0A9R1A7Z4-F1
#
_entry.id   AF-A0A9R1A7Z4-F1
#
_cell.length_a   1.000
_cell.length_b   1.000
_cell.length_c   1.000
_cell.angle_alpha   90.00
_cell.angle_beta   90.00
_cell.angle_gamma   90.00
#
_symmetry.space_group_name_H-M   'P 1'
#
loop_
_entity.id
_entity.type
_entity.pdbx_description
1 polymer ?
#
loop_
_entity_poly.entity_id
_entity_poly.type
_entity_poly.pdbx_seq_one_letter_code
_entity_poly.pdbx_strand_id
1 'polypeptide(L)'
;MATAQFLALSSSSSASAAARPRACRAAPSRVCVAAAAAASSSGEPARRLAAEFDPAIPLACAVTPPSGWYIDPGFLRLELDRVFLRGWQAVGHIGQVKNPNDFFTGSLGNVEFVICRDANGKLQAFHNVCRHHASLLACGSGQKTCFQCPYHGWTYGLDGTLLKATRISGIKNFNKNDFGLLPIKVATWGPFVLARFDNSSQDTVGDVVGDEWLGSASDLLSRSGINTSLPHICRYFVTTI
;
A
#
# COMPACT_ATOMS: atom_id res chain seq x y z
N MET A 1 70.80 -17.22 -21.40
CA MET A 1 70.03 -18.40 -20.95
C MET A 1 68.97 -17.90 -19.98
N ALA A 2 67.70 -18.14 -20.32
CA ALA A 2 66.53 -17.58 -19.65
C ALA A 2 66.27 -18.23 -18.27
N THR A 3 65.97 -17.41 -17.27
CA THR A 3 65.41 -17.83 -15.99
C THR A 3 63.90 -17.54 -15.99
N ALA A 4 63.10 -18.60 -15.94
CA ALA A 4 61.65 -18.54 -15.89
C ALA A 4 61.17 -18.17 -14.47
N GLN A 5 60.35 -17.13 -14.35
CA GLN A 5 59.58 -16.82 -13.15
C GLN A 5 58.26 -17.60 -13.16
N PHE A 6 58.08 -18.47 -12.18
CA PHE A 6 56.80 -19.09 -11.83
C PHE A 6 55.97 -18.07 -11.02
N LEU A 7 54.85 -17.61 -11.56
CA LEU A 7 53.80 -16.91 -10.81
C LEU A 7 52.71 -17.92 -10.42
N ALA A 8 52.60 -18.21 -9.13
CA ALA A 8 51.49 -18.96 -8.56
C ALA A 8 50.30 -18.02 -8.33
N LEU A 9 49.20 -18.27 -9.04
CA LEU A 9 47.90 -17.63 -8.81
C LEU A 9 47.14 -18.42 -7.73
N SER A 10 47.06 -17.88 -6.52
CA SER A 10 46.16 -18.35 -5.47
C SER A 10 44.78 -17.72 -5.65
N SER A 11 43.78 -18.54 -5.97
CA SER A 11 42.37 -18.15 -6.01
C SER A 11 41.73 -18.37 -4.65
N SER A 12 41.32 -17.29 -3.99
CA SER A 12 40.51 -17.33 -2.77
C SER A 12 39.02 -17.26 -3.14
N SER A 13 38.34 -18.41 -3.11
CA SER A 13 36.88 -18.46 -3.18
C SER A 13 36.31 -18.19 -1.79
N SER A 14 35.65 -17.05 -1.60
CA SER A 14 34.89 -16.76 -0.38
C SER A 14 33.42 -17.11 -0.61
N ALA A 15 32.98 -18.21 0.00
CA ALA A 15 31.58 -18.57 0.06
C ALA A 15 30.86 -17.64 1.05
N SER A 16 30.00 -16.76 0.54
CA SER A 16 29.15 -15.90 1.37
C SER A 16 27.97 -16.71 1.93
N ALA A 17 27.88 -16.79 3.25
CA ALA A 17 26.80 -17.47 3.96
C ALA A 17 25.47 -16.72 3.77
N ALA A 18 24.50 -17.38 3.14
CA ALA A 18 23.15 -16.85 2.98
C ALA A 18 22.47 -16.69 4.35
N ALA A 19 22.13 -15.45 4.71
CA ALA A 19 21.38 -15.12 5.91
C ALA A 19 19.97 -15.74 5.85
N ARG A 20 19.57 -16.45 6.91
CA ARG A 20 18.22 -17.03 7.06
C ARG A 20 17.18 -15.90 7.09
N PRO A 21 16.02 -16.04 6.42
CA PRO A 21 14.97 -15.03 6.47
C PRO A 21 14.44 -14.88 7.89
N ARG A 22 14.35 -13.63 8.36
CA ARG A 22 13.80 -13.26 9.66
C ARG A 22 12.36 -13.76 9.74
N ALA A 23 12.07 -14.66 10.69
CA ALA A 23 10.72 -15.10 10.96
C ALA A 23 9.85 -13.88 11.31
N CYS A 24 8.64 -13.84 10.75
CA CYS A 24 7.62 -12.86 11.11
C CYS A 24 7.34 -13.00 12.61
N ARG A 25 7.89 -12.10 13.43
CA ARG A 25 7.35 -11.92 14.77
C ARG A 25 5.98 -11.30 14.57
N ALA A 26 4.95 -12.11 14.78
CA ALA A 26 3.61 -11.59 14.94
C ALA A 26 3.68 -10.50 16.02
N ALA A 27 3.41 -9.25 15.65
CA ALA A 27 2.98 -8.26 16.62
C ALA A 27 1.79 -8.88 17.37
N PRO A 28 1.62 -8.65 18.69
CA PRO A 28 0.52 -9.21 19.44
C PRO A 28 -0.78 -8.79 18.77
N SER A 29 -1.35 -9.74 18.03
CA SER A 29 -2.52 -9.52 17.23
C SER A 29 -3.69 -9.60 18.20
N ARG A 30 -4.15 -8.44 18.69
CA ARG A 30 -5.57 -8.30 18.98
C ARG A 30 -6.28 -8.32 17.63
N VAL A 31 -6.38 -9.52 17.04
CA VAL A 31 -7.31 -9.78 15.96
C VAL A 31 -8.69 -9.72 16.61
N CYS A 32 -9.22 -8.50 16.75
CA CYS A 32 -10.65 -8.35 16.80
C CYS A 32 -11.12 -8.69 15.38
N VAL A 33 -11.40 -9.97 15.12
CA VAL A 33 -12.26 -10.37 14.01
C VAL A 33 -13.65 -9.84 14.38
N ALA A 34 -13.86 -8.54 14.20
CA ALA A 34 -15.20 -8.00 14.13
C ALA A 34 -15.75 -8.46 12.79
N ALA A 35 -16.50 -9.56 12.84
CA ALA A 35 -17.33 -10.02 11.75
C ALA A 35 -18.07 -8.81 11.14
N ALA A 36 -17.92 -8.65 9.83
CA ALA A 36 -18.78 -7.79 9.03
C ALA A 36 -20.18 -8.43 8.97
N ALA A 37 -20.92 -8.35 10.09
CA ALA A 37 -22.32 -8.76 10.18
C ALA A 37 -22.97 -8.14 11.43
N ALA A 38 -23.23 -6.83 11.38
CA ALA A 38 -24.30 -6.16 12.13
C ALA A 38 -24.52 -4.77 11.53
N ALA A 39 -24.95 -4.74 10.26
CA ALA A 39 -25.58 -3.55 9.70
C ALA A 39 -27.03 -3.54 10.20
N SER A 40 -27.35 -2.65 11.14
CA SER A 40 -28.72 -2.08 11.28
C SER A 40 -28.90 -1.03 12.39
N SER A 41 -27.90 -0.60 13.17
CA SER A 41 -28.11 0.51 14.13
C SER A 41 -26.91 1.42 14.46
N SER A 42 -25.75 1.26 13.84
CA SER A 42 -24.50 1.89 14.32
C SER A 42 -24.11 3.22 13.67
N GLY A 43 -24.93 3.81 12.79
CA GLY A 43 -24.58 5.02 12.03
C GLY A 43 -25.11 6.35 12.60
N GLU A 44 -26.20 6.30 13.36
CA GLU A 44 -26.88 7.49 13.91
C GLU A 44 -26.01 8.27 14.92
N PRO A 45 -25.31 7.63 15.88
CA PRO A 45 -24.48 8.36 16.84
C PRO A 45 -23.31 9.09 16.18
N ALA A 46 -22.62 8.45 15.23
CA ALA A 46 -21.46 9.03 14.56
C ALA A 46 -21.84 10.18 13.62
N ARG A 47 -23.01 10.11 12.95
CA ARG A 47 -23.54 11.22 12.14
C ARG A 47 -23.93 12.41 12.99
N ARG A 48 -24.50 12.17 14.18
CA ARG A 48 -24.81 13.23 15.14
C ARG A 48 -23.54 13.95 15.58
N LEU A 49 -22.49 13.20 15.92
CA LEU A 49 -21.18 13.77 16.26
C LEU A 49 -20.63 14.63 15.11
N ALA A 50 -20.71 14.15 13.86
CA ALA A 50 -20.26 14.94 12.70
C ALA A 50 -21.00 16.27 12.54
N ALA A 51 -22.29 16.33 12.93
CA ALA A 51 -23.11 17.53 12.85
C ALA A 51 -22.84 18.56 13.96
N GLU A 52 -22.05 18.22 14.98
CA GLU A 52 -21.68 19.14 16.06
C GLU A 52 -20.60 20.16 15.62
N PHE A 53 -19.96 19.95 14.47
CA PHE A 53 -19.02 20.91 13.88
C PHE A 53 -19.67 21.64 12.70
N ASP A 54 -19.62 22.97 12.72
CA ASP A 54 -20.07 23.81 11.61
C ASP A 54 -18.87 24.28 10.78
N PRO A 55 -18.66 23.75 9.55
CA PRO A 55 -17.55 24.14 8.70
C PRO A 55 -17.71 25.55 8.11
N ALA A 56 -18.86 26.21 8.26
CA ALA A 56 -19.10 27.56 7.77
C ALA A 56 -18.61 28.65 8.74
N ILE A 57 -18.19 28.29 9.96
CA ILE A 57 -17.63 29.25 10.93
C ILE A 57 -16.36 29.88 10.32
N PRO A 58 -16.26 31.22 10.25
CA PRO A 58 -15.07 31.88 9.74
C PRO A 58 -13.81 31.49 10.51
N LEU A 59 -12.67 31.40 9.82
CA LEU A 59 -11.40 30.98 10.44
C LEU A 59 -11.03 31.81 11.70
N ALA A 60 -11.34 33.12 11.69
CA ALA A 60 -11.10 34.01 12.84
C ALA A 60 -11.91 33.65 14.10
N CYS A 61 -12.98 32.88 13.94
CA CYS A 61 -13.86 32.41 15.02
C CYS A 61 -13.81 30.88 15.18
N ALA A 62 -12.91 30.20 14.47
CA ALA A 62 -12.86 28.75 14.46
C ALA A 62 -12.48 28.21 15.86
N VAL A 63 -13.19 27.16 16.25
CA VAL A 63 -12.89 26.34 17.43
C VAL A 63 -12.44 24.96 16.99
N THR A 64 -11.71 24.26 17.85
CA THR A 64 -11.36 22.86 17.58
C THR A 64 -12.63 22.01 17.49
N PRO A 65 -12.62 20.91 16.71
CA PRO A 65 -13.71 19.94 16.71
C PRO A 65 -14.13 19.48 18.12
N PRO A 66 -15.41 19.10 18.30
CA PRO A 66 -15.92 18.57 19.56
C PRO A 66 -15.09 17.40 20.10
N SER A 67 -14.95 17.30 21.42
CA SER A 67 -14.09 16.28 22.05
C SER A 67 -14.47 14.85 21.67
N GLY A 68 -15.75 14.59 21.40
CA GLY A 68 -16.28 13.29 20.97
C GLY A 68 -15.62 12.75 19.70
N TRP A 69 -15.18 13.63 18.78
CA TRP A 69 -14.49 13.22 17.55
C TRP A 69 -13.18 12.47 17.84
N TYR A 70 -12.50 12.83 18.92
CA TYR A 70 -11.19 12.28 19.25
C TYR A 70 -11.25 11.00 20.08
N ILE A 71 -12.37 10.72 20.74
CA ILE A 71 -12.48 9.64 21.74
C ILE A 71 -13.52 8.58 21.39
N ASP A 72 -14.50 8.90 20.54
CA ASP A 72 -15.59 7.97 20.20
C ASP A 72 -15.12 6.96 19.13
N PRO A 73 -15.12 5.65 19.43
CA PRO A 73 -14.69 4.63 18.46
C PRO A 73 -15.62 4.54 17.23
N GLY A 74 -16.88 4.93 17.37
CA GLY A 74 -17.85 5.03 16.28
C GLY A 74 -17.50 6.16 15.32
N PHE A 75 -16.97 7.28 15.82
CA PHE A 75 -16.48 8.37 14.98
C PHE A 75 -15.22 7.96 14.21
N LEU A 76 -14.24 7.32 14.87
CA LEU A 76 -13.06 6.76 14.18
C LEU A 76 -13.45 5.79 13.05
N ARG A 77 -14.46 4.93 13.29
CA ARG A 77 -14.97 4.01 12.26
C ARG A 77 -15.60 4.75 11.09
N LEU A 78 -16.30 5.86 11.35
CA LEU A 78 -16.87 6.72 10.31
C LEU A 78 -15.76 7.38 9.48
N GLU A 79 -14.72 7.92 10.13
CA GLU A 79 -13.57 8.52 9.44
C GLU A 79 -12.85 7.49 8.57
N LEU A 80 -12.62 6.28 9.07
CA LEU A 80 -12.02 5.19 8.30
C LEU A 80 -12.86 4.86 7.05
N ASP A 81 -14.17 4.65 7.19
CA ASP A 81 -15.04 4.35 6.04
C ASP A 81 -15.17 5.51 5.04
N ARG A 82 -15.29 6.75 5.52
CA ARG A 82 -15.66 7.89 4.68
C ARG A 82 -14.50 8.69 4.14
N VAL A 83 -13.40 8.76 4.87
CA VAL A 83 -12.24 9.57 4.53
C VAL A 83 -11.07 8.69 4.14
N PHE A 84 -10.59 7.84 5.06
CA PHE A 84 -9.31 7.17 4.87
C PHE A 84 -9.35 6.06 3.81
N LEU A 85 -10.40 5.23 3.78
CA LEU A 85 -10.50 4.13 2.80
C LEU A 85 -10.89 4.60 1.40
N ARG A 86 -11.55 5.76 1.28
CA ARG A 86 -12.05 6.30 -0.01
C ARG A 86 -11.14 7.37 -0.61
N GLY A 87 -10.39 8.10 0.21
CA GLY A 87 -9.40 9.07 -0.22
C GLY A 87 -8.07 8.43 -0.60
N TRP A 88 -7.27 9.15 -1.40
CA TRP A 88 -5.87 8.78 -1.63
C TRP A 88 -5.06 8.96 -0.35
N GLN A 89 -4.34 7.92 0.06
CA GLN A 89 -3.47 7.95 1.23
C GLN A 89 -2.02 7.82 0.78
N ALA A 90 -1.15 8.71 1.27
CA ALA A 90 0.29 8.55 1.09
C ALA A 90 0.79 7.41 1.99
N VAL A 91 1.13 6.28 1.39
CA VAL A 91 1.48 5.03 2.09
C VAL A 91 2.96 4.69 2.04
N GLY A 92 3.75 5.41 1.24
CA GLY A 92 5.18 5.17 1.13
C GLY A 92 5.89 6.08 0.15
N HIS A 93 7.18 5.79 -0.04
CA HIS A 93 8.05 6.50 -0.96
C HIS A 93 8.36 5.64 -2.19
N ILE A 94 8.43 6.26 -3.37
CA ILE A 94 8.67 5.56 -4.65
C ILE A 94 9.99 4.77 -4.64
N GLY A 95 10.97 5.23 -3.87
CA GLY A 95 12.26 4.55 -3.68
C GLY A 95 12.18 3.18 -3.00
N GLN A 96 11.09 2.86 -2.28
CA GLN A 96 10.87 1.53 -1.70
C GLN A 96 10.47 0.48 -2.76
N VAL A 97 10.03 0.94 -3.93
CA VAL A 97 9.62 0.13 -5.09
C VAL A 97 10.29 0.67 -6.35
N LYS A 98 11.61 0.86 -6.28
CA LYS A 98 12.39 1.44 -7.38
C LYS A 98 12.57 0.46 -8.52
N ASN A 99 12.88 -0.79 -8.21
CA ASN A 99 13.21 -1.83 -9.18
C ASN A 99 12.07 -2.85 -9.32
N PRO A 100 11.98 -3.56 -10.45
CA PRO A 100 11.10 -4.73 -10.56
C PRO A 100 11.34 -5.72 -9.41
N ASN A 101 10.26 -6.35 -8.94
CA ASN A 101 10.20 -7.28 -7.80
C ASN A 101 10.35 -6.65 -6.40
N ASP A 102 10.64 -5.35 -6.30
CA ASP A 102 10.62 -4.66 -5.01
C ASP A 102 9.19 -4.63 -4.44
N PHE A 103 9.06 -4.80 -3.13
CA PHE A 103 7.79 -4.69 -2.41
C PHE A 103 7.97 -4.04 -1.02
N PHE A 104 6.90 -3.47 -0.50
CA PHE A 104 6.75 -3.16 0.93
C PHE A 104 5.31 -3.39 1.39
N THR A 105 5.14 -3.61 2.70
CA THR A 105 3.84 -3.80 3.33
C THR A 105 3.54 -2.69 4.34
N GLY A 106 2.25 -2.45 4.60
CA GLY A 106 1.80 -1.55 5.65
C GLY A 106 0.34 -1.84 6.02
N SER A 107 -0.20 -1.03 6.92
CA SER A 107 -1.60 -1.10 7.30
C SER A 107 -2.25 0.27 7.40
N LEU A 108 -3.55 0.32 7.09
CA LEU A 108 -4.42 1.47 7.31
C LEU A 108 -5.62 1.02 8.13
N GLY A 109 -5.68 1.43 9.40
CA GLY A 109 -6.63 0.86 10.34
C GLY A 109 -6.43 -0.64 10.47
N ASN A 110 -7.44 -1.42 10.09
CA ASN A 110 -7.41 -2.89 10.08
C ASN A 110 -7.13 -3.50 8.69
N VAL A 111 -6.78 -2.67 7.69
CA VAL A 111 -6.53 -3.12 6.32
C VAL A 111 -5.04 -3.29 6.09
N GLU A 112 -4.61 -4.53 5.98
CA GLU A 112 -3.22 -4.90 5.64
C GLU A 112 -3.02 -4.86 4.13
N PHE A 113 -1.98 -4.19 3.65
CA PHE A 113 -1.69 -4.03 2.24
C PHE A 113 -0.24 -4.35 1.88
N VAL A 114 -0.04 -4.68 0.61
CA VAL A 114 1.27 -4.83 -0.02
C VAL A 114 1.30 -4.00 -1.29
N ILE A 115 2.36 -3.20 -1.44
CA ILE A 115 2.69 -2.49 -2.67
C ILE A 115 3.90 -3.20 -3.28
N CYS A 116 3.87 -3.45 -4.58
CA CYS A 116 5.02 -4.03 -5.29
C CYS A 116 5.16 -3.45 -6.69
N ARG A 117 6.37 -3.58 -7.24
CA ARG A 117 6.61 -3.40 -8.67
C ARG A 117 6.72 -4.77 -9.32
N ASP A 118 5.85 -5.07 -10.27
CA ASP A 118 5.89 -6.36 -10.95
C ASP A 118 7.13 -6.50 -11.86
N ALA A 119 7.30 -7.69 -12.44
CA ALA A 119 8.44 -7.99 -13.32
C ALA A 119 8.48 -7.11 -14.58
N ASN A 120 7.32 -6.56 -15.01
CA ASN A 120 7.22 -5.65 -16.15
C ASN A 120 7.44 -4.19 -15.73
N GLY A 121 7.73 -3.92 -14.45
CA GLY A 121 7.95 -2.58 -13.93
C GLY A 121 6.68 -1.84 -13.54
N LYS A 122 5.48 -2.46 -13.60
CA LYS A 122 4.23 -1.81 -13.23
C LYS A 122 4.05 -1.79 -11.71
N LEU A 123 3.62 -0.65 -11.17
CA LEU A 123 3.27 -0.49 -9.77
C LEU A 123 1.92 -1.15 -9.50
N GLN A 124 1.84 -1.99 -8.48
CA GLN A 124 0.67 -2.78 -8.13
C GLN A 124 0.45 -2.71 -6.62
N ALA A 125 -0.81 -2.83 -6.20
CA ALA A 125 -1.17 -2.86 -4.78
C ALA A 125 -2.30 -3.86 -4.55
N PHE A 126 -2.23 -4.57 -3.43
CA PHE A 126 -3.22 -5.59 -3.05
C PHE A 126 -3.44 -5.61 -1.54
N HIS A 127 -4.61 -6.10 -1.14
CA HIS A 127 -4.78 -6.56 0.23
C HIS A 127 -3.78 -7.69 0.52
N ASN A 128 -2.96 -7.55 1.57
CA ASN A 128 -1.90 -8.49 1.96
C ASN A 128 -2.48 -9.70 2.69
N VAL A 129 -3.51 -10.31 2.13
CA VAL A 129 -4.31 -11.36 2.77
C VAL A 129 -4.58 -12.47 1.76
N CYS A 130 -4.17 -13.69 2.10
CA CYS A 130 -4.42 -14.86 1.27
C CYS A 130 -5.92 -15.11 1.12
N ARG A 131 -6.39 -15.31 -0.12
CA ARG A 131 -7.79 -15.62 -0.45
C ARG A 131 -8.27 -17.00 0.00
N HIS A 132 -7.38 -17.84 0.54
CA HIS A 132 -7.71 -19.16 1.07
C HIS A 132 -8.21 -19.10 2.52
N HIS A 133 -7.32 -18.80 3.47
CA HIS A 133 -7.63 -18.72 4.91
C HIS A 133 -6.95 -17.51 5.57
N ALA A 134 -6.96 -16.37 4.89
CA ALA A 134 -6.63 -15.05 5.43
C ALA A 134 -5.25 -14.85 6.10
N SER A 135 -4.28 -15.73 5.85
CA SER A 135 -2.89 -15.50 6.29
C SER A 135 -2.27 -14.33 5.54
N LEU A 136 -1.44 -13.55 6.24
CA LEU A 136 -0.56 -12.56 5.60
C LEU A 136 0.39 -13.23 4.60
N LEU A 137 0.67 -12.54 3.50
CA LEU A 137 1.49 -13.07 2.38
C LEU A 137 2.92 -12.54 2.40
N ALA A 138 3.09 -11.29 2.82
CA ALA A 138 4.38 -10.61 2.94
C ALA A 138 4.46 -9.82 4.24
N CYS A 139 5.68 -9.46 4.66
CA CYS A 139 5.94 -8.63 5.82
C CYS A 139 7.21 -7.81 5.59
N GLY A 140 7.17 -6.54 5.96
CA GLY A 140 8.27 -5.60 5.80
C GLY A 140 8.45 -5.19 4.33
N SER A 141 9.70 -5.08 3.90
CA SER A 141 10.07 -4.71 2.53
C SER A 141 11.19 -5.59 2.01
N GLY A 142 11.34 -5.66 0.68
CA GLY A 142 12.41 -6.40 0.04
C GLY A 142 12.08 -6.76 -1.40
N GLN A 143 12.61 -7.87 -1.87
CA GLN A 143 12.38 -8.37 -3.23
C GLN A 143 11.72 -9.75 -3.22
N LYS A 144 10.70 -9.93 -4.06
CA LYS A 144 10.00 -11.21 -4.26
C LYS A 144 9.58 -11.34 -5.71
N THR A 145 9.68 -12.55 -6.27
CA THR A 145 9.12 -12.85 -7.59
C THR A 145 7.67 -13.35 -7.53
N CYS A 146 7.22 -13.77 -6.34
CA CYS A 146 5.85 -14.17 -6.06
C CYS A 146 5.55 -14.08 -4.55
N PHE A 147 4.27 -14.07 -4.19
CA PHE A 147 3.80 -14.13 -2.83
C PHE A 147 3.30 -15.53 -2.50
N GLN A 148 4.08 -16.30 -1.74
CA GLN A 148 3.67 -17.61 -1.25
C GLN A 148 3.09 -17.51 0.15
N CYS A 149 1.85 -17.96 0.31
CA CYS A 149 1.18 -18.02 1.59
C CYS A 149 1.89 -19.04 2.51
N PRO A 150 2.31 -18.63 3.72
CA PRO A 150 3.04 -19.52 4.64
C PRO A 150 2.14 -20.62 5.23
N TYR A 151 0.81 -20.51 5.10
CA TYR A 151 -0.12 -21.47 5.69
C TYR A 151 -0.26 -22.75 4.84
N HIS A 152 -0.76 -22.62 3.61
CA HIS A 152 -1.05 -23.77 2.74
C HIS A 152 -0.30 -23.73 1.41
N GLY A 153 0.62 -22.79 1.23
CA GLY A 153 1.44 -22.70 0.02
C GLY A 153 0.66 -22.32 -1.24
N TRP A 154 -0.44 -21.56 -1.11
CA TRP A 154 -1.01 -20.85 -2.27
C TRP A 154 -0.04 -19.76 -2.71
N THR A 155 0.22 -19.66 -4.00
CA THR A 155 1.21 -18.75 -4.58
C THR A 155 0.54 -17.80 -5.54
N TYR A 156 0.76 -16.51 -5.31
CA TYR A 156 0.26 -15.41 -6.14
C TYR A 156 1.40 -14.71 -6.87
N GLY A 157 1.15 -14.27 -8.11
CA GLY A 157 2.05 -13.40 -8.84
C GLY A 157 2.09 -11.99 -8.24
N LEU A 158 3.08 -11.18 -8.67
CA LEU A 158 3.13 -9.76 -8.31
C LEU A 158 2.07 -8.91 -9.03
N ASP A 159 1.40 -9.49 -10.03
CA ASP A 159 0.21 -8.97 -10.69
C ASP A 159 -1.09 -9.36 -9.97
N GLY A 160 -1.00 -10.08 -8.85
CA GLY A 160 -2.13 -10.53 -8.04
C GLY A 160 -2.77 -11.84 -8.51
N THR A 161 -2.35 -12.41 -9.64
CA THR A 161 -2.95 -13.64 -10.17
C THR A 161 -2.63 -14.85 -9.27
N LEU A 162 -3.59 -15.78 -9.10
CA LEU A 162 -3.35 -17.03 -8.38
C LEU A 162 -2.63 -18.05 -9.29
N LEU A 163 -1.31 -18.13 -9.18
CA LEU A 163 -0.48 -19.03 -9.97
C LEU A 163 -0.69 -20.50 -9.55
N LYS A 164 -0.67 -20.75 -8.24
CA LYS A 164 -0.73 -22.10 -7.69
C LYS A 164 -1.64 -22.18 -6.47
N ALA A 165 -2.64 -23.05 -6.55
CA ALA A 165 -3.42 -23.52 -5.41
C ALA A 165 -2.97 -24.94 -5.08
N THR A 166 -2.18 -25.08 -4.01
CA THR A 166 -1.59 -26.36 -3.61
C THR A 166 -2.66 -27.31 -3.06
N ARG A 167 -2.61 -28.59 -3.47
CA ARG A 167 -3.51 -29.68 -3.00
C ARG A 167 -5.01 -29.42 -3.22
N ILE A 168 -5.38 -28.69 -4.28
CA ILE A 168 -6.78 -28.40 -4.62
C ILE A 168 -7.38 -29.31 -5.71
N SER A 169 -6.60 -30.27 -6.19
CA SER A 169 -7.03 -31.25 -7.20
C SER A 169 -8.26 -32.02 -6.73
N GLY A 170 -9.29 -32.12 -7.57
CA GLY A 170 -10.51 -32.88 -7.29
C GLY A 170 -11.69 -32.07 -6.74
N ILE A 171 -11.51 -30.78 -6.43
CA ILE A 171 -12.63 -29.89 -6.10
C ILE A 171 -13.42 -29.57 -7.38
N LYS A 172 -14.72 -29.85 -7.37
CA LYS A 172 -15.62 -29.49 -8.46
C LYS A 172 -15.76 -27.98 -8.56
N ASN A 173 -15.78 -27.45 -9.77
CA ASN A 173 -16.02 -26.04 -10.08
C ASN A 173 -15.00 -25.05 -9.45
N PHE A 174 -13.79 -25.50 -9.13
CA PHE A 174 -12.73 -24.58 -8.70
C PHE A 174 -12.06 -23.94 -9.92
N ASN A 175 -12.24 -22.63 -10.07
CA ASN A 175 -11.54 -21.83 -11.06
C ASN A 175 -10.53 -20.90 -10.36
N LYS A 176 -9.24 -21.07 -10.66
CA LYS A 176 -8.15 -20.27 -10.08
C LYS A 176 -8.31 -18.78 -10.32
N ASN A 177 -8.90 -18.40 -11.45
CA ASN A 177 -9.02 -17.00 -11.85
C ASN A 177 -9.94 -16.20 -10.91
N ASP A 178 -10.83 -16.86 -10.18
CA ASP A 178 -11.76 -16.23 -9.24
C ASP A 178 -11.10 -15.89 -7.89
N PHE A 179 -9.88 -16.39 -7.67
CA PHE A 179 -9.17 -16.32 -6.38
C PHE A 179 -7.86 -15.52 -6.44
N GLY A 180 -7.72 -14.60 -7.40
CA GLY A 180 -6.65 -13.60 -7.39
C GLY A 180 -6.70 -12.69 -6.15
N LEU A 181 -5.59 -12.02 -5.84
CA LEU A 181 -5.56 -11.03 -4.78
C LEU A 181 -6.54 -9.90 -5.05
N LEU A 182 -7.14 -9.36 -3.99
CA LEU A 182 -8.04 -8.21 -4.11
C LEU A 182 -7.18 -6.95 -4.38
N PRO A 183 -7.35 -6.28 -5.53
CA PRO A 183 -6.54 -5.13 -5.89
C PRO A 183 -6.90 -3.92 -5.02
N ILE A 184 -5.89 -3.07 -4.80
CA ILE A 184 -6.02 -1.74 -4.21
C ILE A 184 -5.57 -0.76 -5.30
N LYS A 185 -6.25 0.38 -5.45
CA LYS A 185 -5.82 1.39 -6.40
C LYS A 185 -4.51 2.00 -5.92
N VAL A 186 -3.54 2.11 -6.81
CA VAL A 186 -2.23 2.69 -6.51
C VAL A 186 -1.83 3.66 -7.59
N ALA A 187 -1.22 4.75 -7.16
CA ALA A 187 -0.69 5.79 -8.03
C ALA A 187 0.57 6.39 -7.42
N THR A 188 1.21 7.28 -8.18
CA THR A 188 2.34 8.06 -7.70
C THR A 188 2.05 9.53 -7.89
N TRP A 189 2.46 10.34 -6.92
CA TRP A 189 2.48 11.79 -7.05
C TRP A 189 3.82 12.29 -6.50
N GLY A 190 4.69 12.81 -7.38
CA GLY A 190 6.07 13.09 -7.04
C GLY A 190 6.78 11.89 -6.39
N PRO A 191 7.37 12.05 -5.18
CA PRO A 191 8.04 10.96 -4.47
C PRO A 191 7.09 10.00 -3.75
N PHE A 192 5.79 10.32 -3.68
CA PHE A 192 4.84 9.56 -2.88
C PHE A 192 4.19 8.43 -3.65
N VAL A 193 4.07 7.29 -2.99
CA VAL A 193 3.17 6.21 -3.39
C VAL A 193 1.84 6.45 -2.69
N LEU A 194 0.78 6.59 -3.48
CA LEU A 194 -0.58 6.81 -3.02
C LEU A 194 -1.39 5.54 -3.19
N ALA A 195 -2.22 5.19 -2.19
CA ALA A 195 -3.14 4.07 -2.25
C ALA A 195 -4.58 4.50 -1.90
N ARG A 196 -5.56 3.92 -2.59
CA ARG A 196 -6.99 4.07 -2.30
C ARG A 196 -7.62 2.68 -2.19
N PHE A 197 -8.33 2.45 -1.11
CA PHE A 197 -8.77 1.12 -0.65
C PHE A 197 -10.24 0.81 -0.98
N ASP A 198 -10.89 1.68 -1.75
CA ASP A 198 -12.26 1.48 -2.17
C ASP A 198 -12.35 0.58 -3.42
N ASN A 199 -13.42 -0.20 -3.51
CA ASN A 199 -13.68 -1.07 -4.66
C ASN A 199 -14.45 -0.34 -5.78
N SER A 200 -14.47 0.99 -5.80
CA SER A 200 -15.19 1.72 -6.85
C SER A 200 -14.46 1.57 -8.19
N SER A 201 -15.15 1.15 -9.24
CA SER A 201 -14.55 0.75 -10.52
C SER A 201 -14.04 1.91 -11.41
N GLN A 202 -13.78 3.08 -10.83
CA GLN A 202 -13.29 4.24 -11.61
C GLN A 202 -11.76 4.20 -11.73
N ASP A 203 -11.28 3.83 -12.91
CA ASP A 203 -9.88 3.93 -13.31
C ASP A 203 -9.49 5.40 -13.48
N THR A 204 -8.58 5.89 -12.66
CA THR A 204 -8.07 7.28 -12.73
C THR A 204 -6.76 7.32 -13.50
N VAL A 205 -6.76 7.98 -14.65
CA VAL A 205 -5.59 8.24 -15.50
C VAL A 205 -4.84 9.49 -15.01
N GLY A 206 -3.53 9.36 -14.81
CA GLY A 206 -2.50 10.38 -15.07
C GLY A 206 -2.47 11.64 -14.21
N ASP A 207 -3.44 12.54 -14.34
CA ASP A 207 -3.42 13.88 -13.73
C ASP A 207 -4.52 14.06 -12.68
N VAL A 208 -5.51 13.17 -12.66
CA VAL A 208 -6.66 13.22 -11.75
C VAL A 208 -6.25 12.94 -10.29
N VAL A 209 -5.17 12.20 -10.06
CA VAL A 209 -4.76 11.79 -8.70
C VAL A 209 -4.30 12.98 -7.87
N GLY A 210 -3.57 13.93 -8.47
CA GLY A 210 -3.12 15.15 -7.78
C GLY A 210 -4.31 16.00 -7.33
N ASP A 211 -5.27 16.21 -8.24
CA ASP A 211 -6.47 16.99 -7.97
C ASP A 211 -7.41 16.29 -6.98
N GLU A 212 -7.59 14.98 -7.09
CA GLU A 212 -8.40 14.20 -6.15
C GLU A 212 -7.77 14.13 -4.76
N TRP A 213 -6.44 14.10 -4.67
CA TRP A 213 -5.75 14.01 -3.39
C TRP A 213 -5.61 15.37 -2.69
N LEU A 214 -5.25 16.42 -3.44
CA LEU A 214 -4.92 17.73 -2.88
C LEU A 214 -6.05 18.75 -3.03
N GLY A 215 -7.09 18.44 -3.81
CA GLY A 215 -8.18 19.36 -4.11
C GLY A 215 -7.66 20.67 -4.70
N SER A 216 -8.19 21.80 -4.22
CA SER A 216 -7.81 23.14 -4.66
C SER A 216 -6.34 23.49 -4.42
N ALA A 217 -5.62 22.73 -3.58
CA ALA A 217 -4.19 22.93 -3.38
C ALA A 217 -3.35 22.46 -4.59
N SER A 218 -3.87 21.55 -5.43
CA SER A 218 -3.18 21.09 -6.65
C SER A 218 -2.84 22.24 -7.59
N ASP A 219 -3.79 23.16 -7.81
CA ASP A 219 -3.61 24.37 -8.61
C ASP A 219 -2.53 25.29 -8.03
N LEU A 220 -2.51 25.46 -6.71
CA LEU A 220 -1.56 26.33 -6.03
C LEU A 220 -0.13 25.81 -6.15
N LEU A 221 0.07 24.50 -6.04
CA LEU A 221 1.39 23.87 -6.19
C LEU A 221 1.88 23.95 -7.63
N SER A 222 0.99 23.72 -8.60
CA SER A 222 1.29 23.82 -10.03
C SER A 222 1.73 25.25 -10.40
N ARG A 223 1.03 26.28 -9.92
CA ARG A 223 1.40 27.69 -10.12
C ARG A 223 2.70 28.09 -9.41
N SER A 224 3.06 27.38 -8.35
CA SER A 224 4.26 27.65 -7.55
C SER A 224 5.55 27.00 -8.09
N GLY A 225 5.49 26.40 -9.28
CA GLY A 225 6.64 25.81 -9.95
C GLY A 225 7.09 24.45 -9.39
N ILE A 226 6.18 23.72 -8.72
CA ILE A 226 6.44 22.37 -8.22
C ILE A 226 6.16 21.38 -9.35
N ASN A 227 7.20 20.69 -9.81
CA ASN A 227 7.06 19.64 -10.81
C ASN A 227 6.85 18.27 -10.13
N THR A 228 5.63 17.75 -10.24
CA THR A 228 5.19 16.49 -9.64
C THR A 228 5.52 15.25 -10.47
N SER A 229 6.02 15.43 -11.70
CA SER A 229 6.53 14.34 -12.55
C SER A 229 7.92 13.86 -12.14
N LEU A 230 8.63 14.62 -11.30
CA LEU A 230 9.93 14.25 -10.80
C LEU A 230 9.79 13.30 -9.59
N PRO A 231 10.66 12.28 -9.45
CA PRO A 231 10.65 11.39 -8.29
C PRO A 231 11.13 12.07 -7.00
N HIS A 232 11.44 13.36 -7.06
CA HIS A 232 11.87 14.21 -5.97
C HIS A 232 11.26 15.60 -6.17
N ILE A 233 10.87 16.27 -5.09
CA ILE A 233 10.26 17.60 -5.17
C ILE A 233 11.37 18.62 -5.41
N CYS A 234 11.49 19.10 -6.64
CA CYS A 234 12.32 20.25 -7.00
C CYS A 234 11.44 21.46 -7.28
N ARG A 235 11.83 22.62 -6.72
CA ARG A 235 11.24 23.91 -7.06
C ARG A 235 12.00 24.48 -8.25
N TYR A 236 11.32 24.70 -9.37
CA TYR A 236 11.95 25.44 -10.47
C TYR A 236 12.02 26.91 -10.07
N PHE A 237 13.23 27.44 -9.86
CA PHE A 237 13.44 28.88 -9.85
C PHE A 237 13.39 29.35 -11.30
N VAL A 238 12.26 29.97 -11.69
CA VAL A 238 12.22 30.74 -12.93
C VAL A 238 12.97 32.04 -12.63
N THR A 239 14.23 32.12 -13.05
CA THR A 239 14.96 33.38 -13.05
C THR A 239 14.33 34.27 -14.11
N THR A 240 13.59 35.30 -13.70
CA THR A 240 13.10 36.34 -14.62
C THR A 240 14.32 37.01 -15.24
N ILE A 241 14.45 36.94 -16.56
CA ILE A 241 15.52 37.58 -17.36
C ILE A 241 15.23 39.08 -17.46
#